data_AF-A0A7S2KFD1-F1
#
_entry.id   AF-A0A7S2KFD1-F1
#
_cell.length_a   1.000
_cell.length_b   1.000
_cell.length_c   1.000
_cell.angle_alpha   90.00
_cell.angle_beta   90.00
_cell.angle_gamma   90.00
#
_symmetry.space_group_name_H-M   'P 1'
#
loop_
_entity.id
_entity.type
_entity.pdbx_description
1 polymer ?
#
loop_
_entity_poly.entity_id
_entity_poly.type
_entity_poly.pdbx_seq_one_letter_code
_entity_poly.pdbx_strand_id
1 'polypeptide(L)'
;QHVAICKAYGSDRVGQAFAHSVNWNQALGRTDAALETCMYIIEEIVPKSDPRNVHNTMCLLYSVIIAMKDNELALEARDVVLRRVVAPFDEHFGSSGSTPTKELWGPILMLLDLQGNTGKEVKRIDEYLEWVLEEKNMVIKPAILESAFGAFGVTPTAILGEICFNLARRRECGEYKDTLYSMSVAFMEKAVSNSEQIPFANMYAKRKLREIKDLHN
;
A
#
# COMPACT_ATOMS: atom_id res chain seq x y z
N GLN A 1 11.77 -8.03 -25.60
CA GLN A 1 12.78 -7.06 -25.09
C GLN A 1 12.82 -6.99 -23.55
N HIS A 2 11.69 -6.91 -22.83
CA HIS A 2 11.68 -6.87 -21.34
C HIS A 2 12.45 -8.00 -20.63
N VAL A 3 12.30 -9.26 -21.08
CA VAL A 3 13.00 -10.43 -20.49
C VAL A 3 14.53 -10.27 -20.50
N ALA A 4 15.09 -9.66 -21.55
CA ALA A 4 16.53 -9.44 -21.65
C ALA A 4 17.04 -8.34 -20.71
N ILE A 5 16.23 -7.28 -20.47
CA ILE A 5 16.58 -6.17 -19.57
C ILE A 5 16.54 -6.62 -18.11
N CYS A 6 15.49 -7.33 -17.69
CA CYS A 6 15.40 -7.89 -16.33
C CYS A 6 16.52 -8.90 -16.04
N LYS A 7 16.91 -9.71 -17.03
CA LYS A 7 18.03 -10.65 -16.89
C LYS A 7 19.39 -9.94 -16.74
N ALA A 8 19.55 -8.75 -17.32
CA ALA A 8 20.80 -7.99 -17.25
C ALA A 8 20.90 -7.08 -16.00
N TYR A 9 19.78 -6.51 -15.54
CA TYR A 9 19.79 -5.48 -14.47
C TYR A 9 19.01 -5.87 -13.20
N GLY A 10 18.41 -7.07 -13.15
CA GLY A 10 17.69 -7.59 -12.00
C GLY A 10 16.36 -6.88 -11.67
N SER A 11 16.01 -5.79 -12.37
CA SER A 11 14.79 -5.00 -12.16
C SER A 11 14.39 -4.26 -13.44
N ASP A 12 13.09 -4.07 -13.67
CA ASP A 12 12.56 -3.27 -14.79
C ASP A 12 12.44 -1.80 -14.36
N ARG A 13 13.56 -1.07 -14.39
CA ARG A 13 13.61 0.35 -13.98
C ARG A 13 12.75 1.26 -14.84
N VAL A 14 12.56 0.91 -16.12
CA VAL A 14 11.69 1.67 -17.03
C VAL A 14 10.23 1.45 -16.65
N GLY A 15 9.83 0.20 -16.39
CA GLY A 15 8.51 -0.11 -15.87
C GLY A 15 8.24 0.57 -14.53
N GLN A 16 9.21 0.60 -13.61
CA GLN A 16 9.08 1.30 -12.33
C GLN A 16 8.88 2.81 -12.54
N ALA A 17 9.73 3.45 -13.36
CA ALA A 17 9.59 4.87 -13.70
C ALA A 17 8.22 5.19 -14.34
N PHE A 18 7.74 4.32 -15.22
CA PHE A 18 6.40 4.44 -15.80
C PHE A 18 5.31 4.31 -14.73
N ALA A 19 5.43 3.38 -13.79
CA ALA A 19 4.49 3.23 -12.67
C ALA A 19 4.41 4.48 -11.79
N HIS A 20 5.53 5.20 -11.58
CA HIS A 20 5.50 6.47 -10.87
C HIS A 20 4.68 7.56 -11.58
N SER A 21 4.41 7.45 -12.88
CA SER A 21 3.50 8.39 -13.58
C SER A 21 2.08 8.39 -13.04
N VAL A 22 1.65 7.28 -12.41
CA VAL A 22 0.37 7.18 -11.68
C VAL A 22 0.30 8.26 -10.60
N ASN A 23 1.34 8.39 -9.77
CA ASN A 23 1.39 9.39 -8.69
C ASN A 23 1.31 10.81 -9.24
N TRP A 24 2.00 11.10 -10.35
CA TRP A 24 1.96 12.42 -10.98
C TRP A 24 0.57 12.75 -11.52
N ASN A 25 -0.09 11.82 -12.20
CA ASN A 25 -1.46 12.00 -12.66
C ASN A 25 -2.41 12.24 -11.49
N GLN A 26 -2.29 11.49 -10.40
CA GLN A 26 -3.09 11.71 -9.19
C GLN A 26 -2.85 13.10 -8.57
N ALA A 27 -1.58 13.52 -8.44
CA ALA A 27 -1.23 14.81 -7.87
C ALA A 27 -1.80 15.99 -8.67
N LEU A 28 -1.95 15.81 -9.99
CA LEU A 28 -2.53 16.80 -10.90
C LEU A 28 -4.07 16.71 -11.02
N GLY A 29 -4.72 15.83 -10.25
CA GLY A 29 -6.17 15.61 -10.33
C GLY A 29 -6.62 14.92 -11.63
N ARG A 30 -5.72 14.27 -12.35
CA ARG A 30 -6.00 13.54 -13.61
C ARG A 30 -6.34 12.08 -13.30
N THR A 31 -7.44 11.87 -12.58
CA THR A 31 -7.84 10.54 -12.09
C THR A 31 -7.99 9.51 -13.19
N ASP A 32 -8.68 9.83 -14.29
CA ASP A 32 -8.90 8.88 -15.39
C ASP A 32 -7.58 8.41 -16.01
N ALA A 33 -6.66 9.34 -16.26
CA ALA A 33 -5.33 9.01 -16.78
C ALA A 33 -4.51 8.18 -15.79
N ALA A 34 -4.64 8.43 -14.49
CA ALA A 34 -3.99 7.61 -13.46
C ALA A 34 -4.54 6.17 -13.50
N LEU A 35 -5.86 5.99 -13.60
CA LEU A 35 -6.50 4.67 -13.64
C LEU A 35 -6.22 3.92 -14.94
N GLU A 36 -6.21 4.60 -16.09
CA GLU A 36 -5.80 4.02 -17.37
C GLU A 36 -4.35 3.50 -17.30
N THR A 37 -3.47 4.31 -16.70
CA THR A 37 -2.06 3.92 -16.47
C THR A 37 -1.97 2.70 -15.55
N CYS A 38 -2.77 2.65 -14.46
CA CYS A 38 -2.86 1.50 -13.58
C CYS A 38 -3.24 0.22 -14.33
N MET A 39 -4.28 0.29 -15.17
CA MET A 39 -4.74 -0.87 -15.94
C MET A 39 -3.68 -1.34 -16.93
N TYR A 40 -3.04 -0.41 -17.65
CA TYR A 40 -1.94 -0.77 -18.56
C TYR A 40 -0.78 -1.46 -17.83
N ILE A 41 -0.42 -1.02 -16.63
CA ILE A 41 0.63 -1.69 -15.84
C ILE A 41 0.20 -3.12 -15.48
N ILE A 42 -1.04 -3.31 -15.03
CA ILE A 42 -1.57 -4.61 -14.60
C ILE A 42 -1.71 -5.60 -15.77
N GLU A 43 -2.16 -5.11 -16.92
CA GLU A 43 -2.54 -5.93 -18.08
C GLU A 43 -1.38 -6.13 -19.05
N GLU A 44 -0.49 -5.14 -19.20
CA GLU A 44 0.53 -5.16 -20.24
C GLU A 44 1.96 -5.26 -19.71
N ILE A 45 2.29 -4.66 -18.55
CA ILE A 45 3.67 -4.61 -18.04
C ILE A 45 3.95 -5.78 -17.08
N VAL A 46 3.14 -5.93 -16.04
CA VAL A 46 3.32 -6.97 -15.02
C VAL A 46 3.34 -8.38 -15.63
N PRO A 47 2.45 -8.75 -16.57
CA PRO A 47 2.45 -10.09 -17.15
C PRO A 47 3.71 -10.42 -17.98
N LYS A 48 4.45 -9.40 -18.42
CA LYS A 48 5.70 -9.55 -19.18
C LYS A 48 6.95 -9.57 -18.29
N SER A 49 6.79 -9.34 -16.98
CA SER A 49 7.86 -9.40 -15.98
C SER A 49 8.14 -10.85 -15.55
N ASP A 50 9.33 -11.12 -14.99
CA ASP A 50 9.64 -12.45 -14.44
C ASP A 50 8.77 -12.69 -13.18
N PRO A 51 7.88 -13.70 -13.17
CA PRO A 51 6.99 -13.98 -12.03
C PRO A 51 7.74 -14.35 -10.75
N ARG A 52 9.01 -14.77 -10.85
CA ARG A 52 9.86 -15.05 -9.69
C ARG A 52 10.41 -13.77 -9.06
N ASN A 53 10.42 -12.64 -9.77
CA ASN A 53 10.91 -11.38 -9.24
C ASN A 53 9.79 -10.58 -8.57
N VAL A 54 9.24 -11.15 -7.50
CA VAL A 54 8.09 -10.55 -6.79
C VAL A 54 8.42 -9.21 -6.14
N HIS A 55 9.69 -8.96 -5.80
CA HIS A 55 10.16 -7.66 -5.33
C HIS A 55 9.92 -6.59 -6.40
N ASN A 56 10.39 -6.85 -7.63
CA ASN A 56 10.17 -5.93 -8.74
C ASN A 56 8.68 -5.75 -9.04
N THR A 57 7.89 -6.84 -9.03
CA THR A 57 6.44 -6.75 -9.23
C THR A 57 5.76 -5.90 -8.16
N MET A 58 6.16 -6.03 -6.90
CA MET A 58 5.66 -5.18 -5.82
C MET A 58 6.02 -3.71 -6.03
N CYS A 59 7.26 -3.40 -6.45
CA CYS A 59 7.67 -2.03 -6.76
C CYS A 59 6.87 -1.43 -7.94
N LEU A 60 6.56 -2.23 -8.97
CA LEU A 60 5.71 -1.80 -10.09
C LEU A 60 4.28 -1.51 -9.65
N LEU A 61 3.74 -2.36 -8.77
CA LEU A 61 2.34 -2.29 -8.36
C LEU A 61 2.10 -1.32 -7.20
N TYR A 62 3.12 -0.86 -6.47
CA TYR A 62 2.88 -0.09 -5.26
C TYR A 62 2.07 1.20 -5.51
N SER A 63 2.50 2.04 -6.46
CA SER A 63 1.76 3.25 -6.86
C SER A 63 0.36 2.92 -7.40
N VAL A 64 0.26 1.81 -8.15
CA VAL A 64 -1.00 1.32 -8.73
C VAL A 64 -2.01 0.95 -7.64
N ILE A 65 -1.57 0.21 -6.62
CA ILE A 65 -2.39 -0.23 -5.49
C ILE A 65 -2.92 0.98 -4.73
N ILE A 66 -2.05 1.95 -4.40
CA ILE A 66 -2.46 3.18 -3.72
C ILE A 66 -3.49 3.95 -4.56
N ALA A 67 -3.24 4.07 -5.85
CA ALA A 67 -4.12 4.82 -6.72
C ALA A 67 -5.50 4.17 -6.89
N MET A 68 -5.54 2.86 -7.10
CA MET A 68 -6.80 2.09 -7.16
C MET A 68 -7.57 2.20 -5.84
N LYS A 69 -6.90 2.01 -4.71
CA LYS A 69 -7.48 2.13 -3.37
C LYS A 69 -8.16 3.48 -3.14
N ASP A 70 -7.50 4.57 -3.51
CA ASP A 70 -8.03 5.93 -3.35
C ASP A 70 -9.18 6.26 -4.32
N ASN A 71 -9.43 5.39 -5.30
CA ASN A 71 -10.50 5.53 -6.30
C ASN A 71 -11.52 4.39 -6.20
N GLU A 72 -11.81 3.94 -4.98
CA GLU A 72 -12.86 2.96 -4.67
C GLU A 72 -12.63 1.55 -5.24
N LEU A 73 -11.44 1.26 -5.76
CA LEU A 73 -11.06 -0.04 -6.33
C LEU A 73 -10.17 -0.86 -5.37
N ALA A 74 -10.45 -0.77 -4.06
CA ALA A 74 -9.61 -1.38 -3.05
C ALA A 74 -9.65 -2.92 -3.08
N LEU A 75 -10.80 -3.54 -3.37
CA LEU A 75 -10.91 -5.00 -3.45
C LEU A 75 -10.25 -5.54 -4.73
N GLU A 76 -10.38 -4.82 -5.84
CA GLU A 76 -9.71 -5.13 -7.09
C GLU A 76 -8.18 -5.03 -6.93
N ALA A 77 -7.71 -3.98 -6.25
CA ALA A 77 -6.29 -3.85 -5.90
C ALA A 77 -5.81 -5.00 -5.01
N ARG A 78 -6.65 -5.46 -4.07
CA ARG A 78 -6.34 -6.61 -3.20
C ARG A 78 -6.16 -7.88 -4.03
N ASP A 79 -7.06 -8.13 -4.98
CA ASP A 79 -6.99 -9.29 -5.87
C ASP A 79 -5.75 -9.24 -6.77
N VAL A 80 -5.35 -8.04 -7.24
CA VAL A 80 -4.10 -7.85 -7.98
C VAL A 80 -2.89 -8.23 -7.12
N VAL A 81 -2.81 -7.77 -5.86
CA VAL A 81 -1.71 -8.12 -4.94
C VAL A 81 -1.65 -9.63 -4.71
N LEU A 82 -2.80 -10.25 -4.42
CA LEU A 82 -2.86 -11.69 -4.18
C LEU A 82 -2.40 -12.48 -5.41
N ARG A 83 -2.90 -12.13 -6.59
CA ARG A 83 -2.61 -12.87 -7.83
C ARG A 83 -1.22 -12.62 -8.40
N ARG A 84 -0.69 -11.41 -8.27
CA ARG A 84 0.56 -10.99 -8.93
C ARG A 84 1.78 -10.97 -8.01
N VAL A 85 1.57 -10.96 -6.69
CA VAL A 85 2.67 -10.89 -5.71
C VAL A 85 2.67 -12.10 -4.81
N VAL A 86 1.57 -12.35 -4.07
CA VAL A 86 1.52 -13.40 -3.05
C VAL A 86 1.56 -14.79 -3.68
N ALA A 87 0.65 -15.10 -4.62
CA ALA A 87 0.59 -16.41 -5.23
C ALA A 87 1.90 -16.81 -5.97
N PRO A 88 2.52 -15.95 -6.81
CA PRO A 88 3.81 -16.28 -7.42
C PRO A 88 4.95 -16.43 -6.40
N PHE A 89 4.91 -15.70 -5.29
CA PHE A 89 5.90 -15.87 -4.23
C PHE A 89 5.76 -17.24 -3.56
N ASP A 90 4.54 -17.62 -3.19
CA ASP A 90 4.27 -18.90 -2.56
C ASP A 90 4.59 -20.06 -3.50
N GLU A 91 4.30 -19.93 -4.80
CA GLU A 91 4.62 -20.93 -5.83
C GLU A 91 6.13 -21.15 -5.98
N HIS A 92 6.92 -20.08 -6.00
CA HIS A 92 8.35 -20.16 -6.34
C HIS A 92 9.30 -20.23 -5.14
N PHE A 93 8.91 -19.72 -3.98
CA PHE A 93 9.75 -19.62 -2.79
C PHE A 93 9.14 -20.29 -1.56
N GLY A 94 7.81 -20.46 -1.53
CA GLY A 94 7.08 -21.02 -0.40
C GLY A 94 7.12 -20.14 0.86
N SER A 95 6.59 -20.68 1.95
CA SER A 95 6.42 -19.95 3.23
C SER A 95 7.75 -19.49 3.86
N SER A 96 8.83 -20.26 3.65
CA SER A 96 10.19 -19.96 4.12
C SER A 96 10.97 -18.98 3.23
N GLY A 97 10.42 -18.62 2.07
CA GLY A 97 11.00 -17.61 1.20
C GLY A 97 11.13 -16.25 1.88
N SER A 98 12.01 -15.40 1.33
CA SER A 98 12.15 -14.00 1.77
C SER A 98 12.20 -13.05 0.58
N THR A 99 11.68 -11.85 0.80
CA THR A 99 11.81 -10.70 -0.10
C THR A 99 11.74 -9.44 0.75
N PRO A 100 12.47 -8.35 0.42
CA PRO A 100 12.44 -7.12 1.20
C PRO A 100 11.04 -6.54 1.44
N THR A 101 10.07 -6.88 0.59
CA THR A 101 8.71 -6.32 0.67
C THR A 101 7.72 -7.16 1.48
N LYS A 102 8.12 -8.34 1.96
CA LYS A 102 7.19 -9.32 2.56
C LYS A 102 6.44 -8.73 3.75
N GLU A 103 7.13 -7.94 4.57
CA GLU A 103 6.58 -7.23 5.74
C GLU A 103 5.47 -6.22 5.39
N LEU A 104 5.40 -5.76 4.14
CA LEU A 104 4.37 -4.80 3.70
C LEU A 104 3.07 -5.47 3.26
N TRP A 105 3.10 -6.75 2.90
CA TRP A 105 1.97 -7.41 2.24
C TRP A 105 0.77 -7.55 3.16
N GLY A 106 0.98 -7.97 4.40
CA GLY A 106 -0.07 -8.08 5.41
C GLY A 106 -0.79 -6.74 5.64
N PRO A 107 -0.05 -5.67 6.02
CA PRO A 107 -0.63 -4.34 6.18
C PRO A 107 -1.36 -3.81 4.94
N ILE A 108 -0.80 -3.98 3.74
CA ILE A 108 -1.45 -3.57 2.50
C ILE A 108 -2.77 -4.32 2.30
N LEU A 109 -2.76 -5.65 2.41
CA LEU A 109 -3.96 -6.47 2.23
C LEU A 109 -5.03 -6.16 3.29
N MET A 110 -4.61 -5.88 4.53
CA MET A 110 -5.50 -5.45 5.62
C MET A 110 -6.15 -4.10 5.30
N LEU A 111 -5.37 -3.10 4.88
CA LEU A 111 -5.89 -1.78 4.51
C LEU A 111 -6.91 -1.89 3.37
N LEU A 112 -6.58 -2.67 2.33
CA LEU A 112 -7.44 -2.86 1.17
C LEU A 112 -8.76 -3.57 1.53
N ASP A 113 -8.71 -4.58 2.41
CA ASP A 113 -9.91 -5.27 2.89
C ASP A 113 -10.80 -4.34 3.75
N LEU A 114 -10.18 -3.55 4.62
CA LEU A 114 -10.88 -2.57 5.46
C LEU A 114 -11.55 -1.46 4.63
N GLN A 115 -10.87 -0.91 3.62
CA GLN A 115 -11.45 0.16 2.79
C GLN A 115 -12.48 -0.38 1.80
N GLY A 116 -12.19 -1.51 1.15
CA GLY A 116 -13.07 -2.14 0.17
C GLY A 116 -14.41 -2.62 0.75
N ASN A 117 -14.47 -2.88 2.06
CA ASN A 117 -15.68 -3.27 2.77
C ASN A 117 -16.25 -2.14 3.63
N THR A 118 -16.04 -0.86 3.28
CA THR A 118 -16.65 0.26 4.01
C THR A 118 -18.17 0.09 4.07
N GLY A 119 -18.75 0.10 5.28
CA GLY A 119 -20.19 -0.12 5.49
C GLY A 119 -20.66 -1.58 5.35
N LYS A 120 -19.75 -2.51 5.08
CA LYS A 120 -19.99 -3.96 5.03
C LYS A 120 -19.21 -4.67 6.14
N GLU A 121 -19.60 -5.90 6.44
CA GLU A 121 -18.88 -6.78 7.36
C GLU A 121 -17.46 -7.06 6.86
N VAL A 122 -16.47 -7.03 7.77
CA VAL A 122 -15.10 -7.46 7.52
C VAL A 122 -14.87 -8.76 8.28
N LYS A 123 -14.76 -9.88 7.57
CA LYS A 123 -14.69 -11.22 8.18
C LYS A 123 -13.52 -11.43 9.15
N ARG A 124 -12.42 -10.69 8.95
CA ARG A 124 -11.17 -10.81 9.71
C ARG A 124 -10.97 -9.65 10.69
N ILE A 125 -12.04 -8.96 11.07
CA ILE A 125 -11.93 -7.73 11.87
C ILE A 125 -11.23 -7.95 13.21
N ASP A 126 -11.54 -9.06 13.89
CA ASP A 126 -10.94 -9.39 15.19
C ASP A 126 -9.43 -9.65 15.06
N GLU A 127 -9.02 -10.39 14.03
CA GLU A 127 -7.61 -10.65 13.73
C GLU A 127 -6.86 -9.35 13.42
N TYR A 128 -7.48 -8.44 12.67
CA TYR A 128 -6.87 -7.13 12.34
C TYR A 128 -6.73 -6.25 13.57
N LEU A 129 -7.74 -6.25 14.45
CA LEU A 129 -7.70 -5.53 15.71
C LEU A 129 -6.60 -6.06 16.62
N GLU A 130 -6.56 -7.38 16.85
CA GLU A 130 -5.51 -8.04 17.65
C GLU A 130 -4.12 -7.70 17.10
N TRP A 131 -3.94 -7.81 15.77
CA TRP A 131 -2.67 -7.51 15.13
C TRP A 131 -2.21 -6.06 15.35
N VAL A 132 -3.12 -5.08 15.25
CA VAL A 132 -2.80 -3.65 15.43
C VAL A 132 -2.50 -3.29 16.89
N LEU A 133 -3.15 -3.96 17.85
CA LEU A 133 -2.93 -3.72 19.27
C LEU A 133 -1.59 -4.29 19.77
N GLU A 134 -0.96 -5.21 19.03
CA GLU A 134 0.40 -5.64 19.30
C GLU A 134 1.43 -4.61 18.79
N GLU A 135 2.06 -3.85 19.70
CA GLU A 135 3.00 -2.77 19.36
C GLU A 135 4.12 -3.18 18.37
N LYS A 136 4.64 -4.41 18.49
CA LYS A 136 5.69 -4.95 17.61
C LYS A 136 5.28 -4.96 16.12
N ASN A 137 3.99 -5.11 15.83
CA ASN A 137 3.44 -5.19 14.48
C ASN A 137 3.31 -3.81 13.84
N MET A 138 3.20 -2.77 14.68
CA MET A 138 3.08 -1.37 14.25
C MET A 138 4.44 -0.72 13.92
N VAL A 139 5.45 -1.55 13.65
CA VAL A 139 6.80 -1.14 13.25
C VAL A 139 7.22 -1.93 12.01
N ILE A 140 7.27 -1.27 10.87
CA ILE A 140 7.77 -1.87 9.63
C ILE A 140 9.31 -1.90 9.65
N LYS A 141 9.87 -3.11 9.48
CA LYS A 141 11.32 -3.34 9.41
C LYS A 141 11.70 -3.92 8.04
N PRO A 142 12.91 -3.62 7.53
CA PRO A 142 13.86 -2.63 8.05
C PRO A 142 13.41 -1.18 7.83
N ALA A 143 13.94 -0.25 8.62
CA ALA A 143 13.58 1.18 8.55
C ALA A 143 13.77 1.81 7.15
N ILE A 144 14.66 1.26 6.32
CA ILE A 144 14.87 1.70 4.93
C ILE A 144 13.61 1.51 4.05
N LEU A 145 12.70 0.60 4.41
CA LEU A 145 11.44 0.45 3.68
C LEU A 145 10.57 1.71 3.76
N GLU A 146 10.69 2.48 4.85
CA GLU A 146 9.91 3.70 5.04
C GLU A 146 10.15 4.70 3.90
N SER A 147 11.41 5.06 3.67
CA SER A 147 11.79 6.00 2.63
C SER A 147 11.73 5.38 1.23
N ALA A 148 12.11 4.11 1.08
CA ALA A 148 12.08 3.43 -0.21
C ALA A 148 10.65 3.36 -0.78
N PHE A 149 9.67 2.95 0.02
CA PHE A 149 8.28 2.89 -0.43
C PHE A 149 7.59 4.25 -0.45
N GLY A 150 7.99 5.17 0.43
CA GLY A 150 7.64 6.58 0.29
C GLY A 150 7.97 7.12 -1.11
N ALA A 151 9.14 6.80 -1.65
CA ALA A 151 9.53 7.23 -2.99
C ALA A 151 8.64 6.60 -4.10
N PHE A 152 8.15 5.37 -3.90
CA PHE A 152 7.20 4.72 -4.81
C PHE A 152 5.78 5.25 -4.71
N GLY A 153 5.36 5.80 -3.57
CA GLY A 153 4.02 6.35 -3.42
C GLY A 153 3.80 6.94 -2.04
N VAL A 154 3.39 6.09 -1.10
CA VAL A 154 3.12 6.50 0.28
C VAL A 154 4.08 5.80 1.21
N THR A 155 4.28 6.34 2.41
CA THR A 155 5.14 5.63 3.36
C THR A 155 4.36 4.47 4.01
N PRO A 156 5.03 3.36 4.35
CA PRO A 156 4.46 2.30 5.18
C PRO A 156 3.84 2.81 6.48
N THR A 157 4.43 3.82 7.13
CA THR A 157 3.85 4.48 8.31
C THR A 157 2.48 5.10 8.02
N ALA A 158 2.28 5.70 6.84
CA ALA A 158 0.95 6.20 6.43
C ALA A 158 -0.06 5.05 6.28
N ILE A 159 0.33 3.91 5.71
CA ILE A 159 -0.53 2.73 5.61
C ILE A 159 -1.01 2.29 6.99
N LEU A 160 -0.10 2.20 7.97
CA LEU A 160 -0.46 1.85 9.36
C LEU A 160 -1.45 2.85 9.97
N GLY A 161 -1.23 4.15 9.74
CA GLY A 161 -2.17 5.19 10.19
C GLY A 161 -3.56 5.04 9.58
N GLU A 162 -3.67 4.70 8.30
CA GLU A 162 -4.97 4.43 7.65
C GLU A 162 -5.63 3.17 8.19
N ILE A 163 -4.88 2.09 8.47
CA ILE A 163 -5.44 0.87 9.07
C ILE A 163 -6.12 1.22 10.41
N CYS A 164 -5.40 1.90 11.30
CA CYS A 164 -5.96 2.32 12.59
C CYS A 164 -7.21 3.20 12.41
N PHE A 165 -7.19 4.12 11.44
CA PHE A 165 -8.35 4.96 11.14
C PHE A 165 -9.56 4.15 10.70
N ASN A 166 -9.37 3.22 9.76
CA ASN A 166 -10.47 2.43 9.24
C ASN A 166 -11.03 1.48 10.29
N LEU A 167 -10.19 0.91 11.17
CA LEU A 167 -10.63 0.13 12.32
C LEU A 167 -11.42 0.98 13.32
N ALA A 168 -10.96 2.18 13.67
CA ALA A 168 -11.67 3.08 14.59
C ALA A 168 -13.08 3.44 14.13
N ARG A 169 -13.36 3.34 12.83
CA ARG A 169 -14.68 3.60 12.23
C ARG A 169 -15.60 2.38 12.22
N ARG A 170 -15.12 1.21 12.63
CA ARG A 170 -15.91 -0.01 12.76
C ARG A 170 -16.64 -0.04 14.08
N ARG A 171 -17.90 -0.48 14.07
CA ARG A 171 -18.72 -0.58 15.29
C ARG A 171 -18.18 -1.67 16.21
N GLU A 172 -17.68 -2.73 15.60
CA GLU A 172 -17.03 -3.89 16.20
C GLU A 172 -15.81 -3.49 17.03
N CYS A 173 -15.11 -2.41 16.66
CA CYS A 173 -13.94 -1.90 17.37
C CYS A 173 -14.27 -0.77 18.38
N GLY A 174 -15.55 -0.61 18.76
CA GLY A 174 -16.03 0.54 19.53
C GLY A 174 -15.29 0.79 20.84
N GLU A 175 -14.88 -0.26 21.56
CA GLU A 175 -14.10 -0.16 22.80
C GLU A 175 -12.72 0.48 22.58
N TYR A 176 -12.11 0.26 21.42
CA TYR A 176 -10.77 0.72 21.08
C TYR A 176 -10.77 1.97 20.20
N LYS A 177 -11.95 2.54 19.92
CA LYS A 177 -12.12 3.63 18.95
C LYS A 177 -11.17 4.80 19.20
N ASP A 178 -11.12 5.31 20.43
CA ASP A 178 -10.30 6.49 20.76
C ASP A 178 -8.81 6.19 20.71
N THR A 179 -8.41 4.98 21.14
CA THR A 179 -7.02 4.49 21.05
C THR A 179 -6.58 4.38 19.59
N LEU A 180 -7.36 3.68 18.76
CA LEU A 180 -7.10 3.50 17.33
C LEU A 180 -7.07 4.83 16.59
N TYR A 181 -7.98 5.75 16.92
CA TYR A 181 -7.99 7.08 16.34
C TYR A 181 -6.73 7.87 16.73
N SER A 182 -6.35 7.86 18.00
CA SER A 182 -5.12 8.52 18.49
C SER A 182 -3.87 7.95 17.81
N MET A 183 -3.79 6.62 17.67
CA MET A 183 -2.73 5.95 16.93
C MET A 183 -2.69 6.40 15.47
N SER A 184 -3.85 6.46 14.81
CA SER A 184 -3.95 6.90 13.43
C SER A 184 -3.37 8.30 13.22
N VAL A 185 -3.75 9.26 14.07
CA VAL A 185 -3.22 10.63 14.04
C VAL A 185 -1.71 10.63 14.25
N ALA A 186 -1.21 9.92 15.27
CA ALA A 186 0.22 9.85 15.56
C ALA A 186 1.04 9.25 14.41
N PHE A 187 0.55 8.18 13.80
CA PHE A 187 1.20 7.58 12.62
C PHE A 187 1.19 8.53 11.43
N MET A 188 0.10 9.24 11.19
CA MET A 188 0.02 10.20 10.08
C MET A 188 0.92 11.42 10.29
N GLU A 189 1.02 11.95 11.51
CA GLU A 189 1.97 13.02 11.84
C GLU A 189 3.41 12.55 11.64
N LYS A 190 3.72 11.33 12.07
CA LYS A 190 5.03 10.70 11.82
C LYS A 190 5.29 10.50 10.32
N ALA A 191 4.30 10.06 9.56
CA ALA A 191 4.41 9.91 8.11
C ALA A 191 4.68 11.25 7.41
N VAL A 192 4.03 12.34 7.84
CA VAL A 192 4.33 13.70 7.36
C VAL A 192 5.78 14.09 7.66
N SER A 193 6.27 13.82 8.87
CA SER A 193 7.66 14.11 9.25
C SER A 193 8.67 13.30 8.42
N ASN A 194 8.48 11.97 8.35
CA ASN A 194 9.39 11.05 7.65
C ASN A 194 9.47 11.31 6.13
N SER A 195 8.42 11.87 5.55
CA SER A 195 8.30 12.08 4.11
C SER A 195 8.60 13.51 3.68
N GLU A 196 9.10 14.40 4.55
CA GLU A 196 9.31 15.82 4.22
C GLU A 196 10.06 16.04 2.90
N GLN A 197 11.05 15.19 2.61
CA GLN A 197 11.87 15.25 1.39
C GLN A 197 11.33 14.41 0.22
N ILE A 198 10.15 13.82 0.36
CA ILE A 198 9.47 12.96 -0.62
C ILE A 198 8.12 13.60 -0.98
N PRO A 199 8.07 14.50 -1.98
CA PRO A 199 6.95 15.43 -2.15
C PRO A 199 5.57 14.77 -2.26
N PHE A 200 5.45 13.70 -3.05
CA PHE A 200 4.17 13.01 -3.25
C PHE A 200 3.70 12.32 -1.96
N ALA A 201 4.57 11.55 -1.30
CA ALA A 201 4.26 10.91 -0.03
C ALA A 201 3.88 11.93 1.06
N ASN A 202 4.57 13.07 1.11
CA ASN A 202 4.27 14.15 2.05
C ASN A 202 2.91 14.78 1.82
N MET A 203 2.61 15.10 0.56
CA MET A 203 1.31 15.63 0.14
C MET A 203 0.19 14.64 0.50
N TYR A 204 0.40 13.35 0.21
CA TYR A 204 -0.55 12.30 0.56
C TYR A 204 -0.80 12.23 2.07
N ALA A 205 0.26 12.15 2.87
CA ALA A 205 0.17 12.06 4.33
C ALA A 205 -0.52 13.29 4.94
N LYS A 206 -0.19 14.50 4.47
CA LYS A 206 -0.86 15.75 4.89
C LYS A 206 -2.34 15.74 4.56
N ARG A 207 -2.72 15.28 3.35
CA ARG A 207 -4.12 15.17 2.95
C ARG A 207 -4.87 14.19 3.85
N LYS A 208 -4.34 12.97 4.04
CA LYS A 208 -4.96 11.96 4.91
C LYS A 208 -5.05 12.39 6.37
N LEU A 209 -4.02 13.05 6.90
CA LEU A 209 -4.06 13.60 8.26
C LEU A 209 -5.20 14.60 8.45
N ARG A 210 -5.45 15.47 7.45
CA ARG A 210 -6.60 16.40 7.48
C ARG A 210 -7.92 15.65 7.44
N GLU A 211 -8.08 14.71 6.50
CA GLU A 211 -9.30 13.87 6.40
C GLU A 211 -9.61 13.17 7.74
N ILE A 212 -8.59 12.62 8.40
CA ILE A 212 -8.73 11.94 9.69
C ILE A 212 -9.18 12.92 10.78
N LYS A 213 -8.53 14.09 10.87
CA LYS A 213 -8.85 15.14 11.85
C LYS A 213 -10.25 15.74 11.65
N ASP A 214 -10.67 15.92 10.40
CA ASP A 214 -11.97 16.51 10.06
C ASP A 214 -13.13 15.56 10.38
N LEU A 215 -12.93 14.25 10.30
CA LEU A 215 -13.97 13.24 10.55
C LEU A 215 -14.18 12.88 12.03
N HIS A 216 -13.38 13.44 12.93
CA HIS A 216 -13.50 13.22 14.39
C HIS A 216 -14.16 14.40 15.11
N ASN A 217 -14.08 15.60 14.54
CA ASN A 217 -14.79 16.78 15.03
C ASN A 217 -16.26 16.74 14.61
#